data_AF-A0A437JDG3-F1
#
_entry.id   AF-A0A437JDG3-F1
#
_cell.length_a   1.000
_cell.length_b   1.000
_cell.length_c   1.000
_cell.angle_alpha   90.00
_cell.angle_beta   90.00
_cell.angle_gamma   90.00
#
_symmetry.space_group_name_H-M   'P 1'
#
loop_
_entity.id
_entity.type
_entity.pdbx_description
1 polymer ?
#
loop_
_entity_poly.entity_id
_entity_poly.type
_entity_poly.pdbx_seq_one_letter_code
_entity_poly.pdbx_strand_id
1 'polypeptide(L)'
;MGAFFEVIAPKIGGVTLSDGTAVAAKHKIDGGPSILFDAVAVLPSAEGAALLAVDAPAKDFVCDAFAHCKFIGVGADAELLFTKAGLAEDLDDGCLPLGTSKDVGPFLEACSMLRYWPRELAVDLDAEPAPHD
;
A
#
# COMPACT_ATOMS: atom_id res chain seq x y z
N MET A 1 -13.26 3.64 -16.18
CA MET A 1 -12.47 4.26 -15.10
C MET A 1 -11.05 4.44 -15.57
N GLY A 2 -10.36 5.48 -15.10
CA GLY A 2 -8.93 5.67 -15.32
C GLY A 2 -8.25 5.96 -13.98
N ALA A 3 -6.98 5.59 -13.85
CA ALA A 3 -6.16 5.92 -12.70
C ALA A 3 -4.87 6.58 -13.20
N PHE A 4 -4.39 7.58 -12.47
CA PHE A 4 -3.03 8.07 -12.62
C PHE A 4 -2.17 7.36 -11.58
N PHE A 5 -1.05 6.79 -12.01
CA PHE A 5 -0.13 6.12 -11.12
C PHE A 5 1.20 6.86 -11.10
N GLU A 6 1.86 6.81 -9.94
CA GLU A 6 3.19 7.34 -9.74
C GLU A 6 4.02 6.26 -9.03
N VAL A 7 5.24 6.03 -9.50
CA VAL A 7 6.12 5.01 -8.93
C VAL A 7 6.86 5.61 -7.74
N ILE A 8 6.82 4.89 -6.62
CA ILE A 8 7.50 5.25 -5.37
C ILE A 8 8.57 4.20 -5.13
N ALA A 9 9.79 4.64 -4.82
CA ALA A 9 10.90 3.72 -4.56
C ALA A 9 11.85 4.26 -3.48
N PRO A 10 12.74 3.43 -2.91
CA PRO A 10 13.75 3.89 -1.95
C PRO A 10 14.72 4.96 -2.51
N LYS A 11 14.85 5.06 -3.84
CA LYS A 11 15.72 6.01 -4.54
C LYS A 11 15.01 6.59 -5.76
N ILE A 12 15.27 7.87 -6.07
CA ILE A 12 14.67 8.55 -7.23
C ILE A 12 15.07 7.93 -8.58
N GLY A 13 16.23 7.26 -8.63
CA GLY A 13 16.67 6.50 -9.79
C GLY A 13 15.73 5.35 -10.18
N GLY A 14 14.78 4.98 -9.31
CA GLY A 14 13.74 4.01 -9.61
C GLY A 14 14.14 2.57 -9.32
N VAL A 15 13.52 1.66 -10.08
CA VAL A 15 13.68 0.21 -9.95
C VAL A 15 13.86 -0.42 -11.33
N THR A 16 14.46 -1.61 -11.35
CA THR A 16 14.53 -2.45 -12.56
C THR A 16 13.52 -3.58 -12.39
N LEU A 17 12.63 -3.74 -13.38
CA LEU A 17 11.65 -4.81 -13.42
C LEU A 17 12.30 -6.15 -13.79
N SER A 18 11.58 -7.26 -13.59
CA SER A 18 12.07 -8.61 -13.89
C SER A 18 12.40 -8.85 -15.37
N ASP A 19 11.79 -8.07 -16.27
CA ASP A 19 12.09 -8.09 -17.72
C ASP A 19 13.30 -7.22 -18.10
N GLY A 20 13.96 -6.59 -17.12
CA GLY A 20 15.11 -5.70 -17.31
C GLY A 20 14.73 -4.25 -17.60
N THR A 21 13.44 -3.92 -17.70
CA THR A 21 12.99 -2.54 -17.92
C THR A 21 13.30 -1.67 -16.71
N ALA A 22 13.97 -0.54 -16.95
CA ALA A 22 14.18 0.47 -15.91
C ALA A 22 12.96 1.39 -15.81
N VAL A 23 12.42 1.56 -14.61
CA VAL A 23 11.29 2.43 -14.31
C VAL A 23 11.73 3.47 -13.30
N ALA A 24 11.77 4.74 -13.72
CA ALA A 24 12.12 5.84 -12.83
C ALA A 24 11.05 6.04 -11.75
N ALA A 25 11.48 6.35 -10.53
CA ALA A 25 10.55 6.74 -9.48
C ALA A 25 10.13 8.19 -9.69
N LYS A 26 8.85 8.47 -9.47
CA LYS A 26 8.33 9.83 -9.36
C LYS A 26 8.64 10.41 -7.98
N HIS A 27 8.63 9.56 -6.95
CA HIS A 27 8.92 9.94 -5.57
C HIS A 27 9.93 9.00 -4.94
N LYS A 28 10.79 9.56 -4.09
CA LYS A 28 11.45 8.77 -3.06
C LYS A 28 10.44 8.46 -1.96
N ILE A 29 10.48 7.27 -1.37
CA ILE A 29 9.47 6.83 -0.39
C ILE A 29 9.32 7.75 0.83
N ASP A 30 10.40 8.38 1.30
CA ASP A 30 10.38 9.36 2.40
C ASP A 30 10.14 10.81 1.94
N GLY A 31 9.97 11.04 0.64
CA GLY A 31 9.56 12.32 0.05
C GLY A 31 8.14 12.33 -0.51
N GLY A 32 7.57 11.14 -0.80
CA GLY A 32 6.19 10.94 -1.24
C GLY A 32 5.43 10.11 -0.21
N PRO A 33 5.02 10.70 0.93
CA PRO A 33 4.29 9.98 1.97
C PRO A 33 2.94 9.48 1.44
N SER A 34 2.39 8.45 2.08
CA SER A 34 1.20 7.77 1.56
C SER A 34 0.02 8.72 1.34
N ILE A 35 -0.14 9.74 2.17
CA ILE A 35 -1.25 10.72 2.15
C ILE A 35 -1.46 11.43 0.80
N LEU A 36 -0.45 11.48 -0.06
CA LEU A 36 -0.56 12.04 -1.42
C LEU A 36 -1.38 11.16 -2.38
N PHE A 37 -1.68 9.93 -1.99
CA PHE A 37 -2.32 8.92 -2.84
C PHE A 37 -3.62 8.40 -2.22
N ASP A 38 -4.60 8.13 -3.08
CA ASP A 38 -5.92 7.60 -2.69
C ASP A 38 -5.88 6.09 -2.40
N ALA A 39 -5.03 5.35 -3.11
CA ALA A 39 -4.82 3.91 -2.96
C ALA A 39 -3.35 3.56 -3.25
N VAL A 40 -2.90 2.39 -2.79
CA VAL A 40 -1.50 1.97 -2.93
C VAL A 40 -1.40 0.54 -3.47
N ALA A 41 -0.40 0.29 -4.32
CA ALA A 41 -0.05 -1.04 -4.79
C ALA A 41 1.38 -1.36 -4.34
N VAL A 42 1.53 -2.39 -3.51
CA VAL A 42 2.80 -2.82 -2.92
C VAL A 42 3.31 -4.02 -3.70
N LEU A 43 4.17 -3.76 -4.69
CA LEU A 43 4.62 -4.75 -5.68
C LEU A 43 6.14 -5.01 -5.66
N PRO A 44 6.74 -5.38 -4.52
CA PRO A 44 8.15 -5.75 -4.48
C PRO A 44 8.38 -7.15 -5.07
N SER A 45 9.63 -7.46 -5.46
CA SER A 45 10.10 -8.85 -5.52
C SER A 45 10.39 -9.38 -4.12
N ALA A 46 10.63 -10.68 -3.97
CA ALA A 46 11.08 -11.25 -2.69
C ALA A 46 12.32 -10.53 -2.10
N GLU A 47 13.33 -10.22 -2.93
CA GLU A 47 14.51 -9.46 -2.50
C GLU A 47 14.15 -8.01 -2.14
N GLY A 48 13.28 -7.38 -2.95
CA GLY A 48 12.77 -6.04 -2.69
C GLY A 48 12.01 -5.97 -1.36
N ALA A 49 11.19 -6.97 -1.05
CA ALA A 49 10.42 -7.04 0.18
C ALA A 49 11.34 -7.15 1.40
N ALA A 50 12.41 -7.95 1.31
CA ALA A 50 13.42 -8.03 2.37
C ALA A 50 14.13 -6.70 2.61
N LEU A 51 14.42 -5.93 1.56
CA LEU A 51 15.01 -4.60 1.66
C LEU A 51 14.03 -3.58 2.27
N LEU A 52 12.77 -3.58 1.81
CA LEU A 52 11.74 -2.67 2.32
C LEU A 52 11.38 -2.99 3.78
N ALA A 53 11.43 -4.27 4.18
CA ALA A 53 11.11 -4.70 5.53
C ALA A 53 12.05 -4.12 6.62
N VAL A 54 13.29 -3.77 6.24
CA VAL A 54 14.24 -3.08 7.14
C VAL A 54 14.16 -1.56 7.02
N ASP A 55 13.58 -1.02 5.95
CA ASP A 55 13.42 0.41 5.70
C ASP A 55 12.27 0.99 6.56
N ALA A 56 12.56 1.97 7.41
CA ALA A 56 11.54 2.58 8.27
C ALA A 56 10.46 3.34 7.46
N PRO A 57 10.82 4.22 6.49
CA PRO A 57 9.83 4.89 5.66
C PRO A 57 8.90 3.94 4.90
N ALA A 58 9.39 2.80 4.40
CA ALA A 58 8.53 1.83 3.74
C ALA A 58 7.50 1.19 4.69
N LYS A 59 7.88 0.90 5.94
CA LYS A 59 6.95 0.40 6.96
C LYS A 59 5.93 1.46 7.33
N ASP A 60 6.38 2.68 7.60
CA ASP A 60 5.50 3.81 7.92
C ASP A 60 4.52 4.06 6.77
N PHE A 61 4.98 3.99 5.51
CA PHE A 61 4.13 4.16 4.33
C PHE A 61 2.95 3.18 4.29
N VAL A 62 3.19 1.89 4.54
CA VAL A 62 2.11 0.88 4.52
C VAL A 62 1.22 0.98 5.76
N CYS A 63 1.79 1.31 6.93
CA CYS A 63 1.02 1.58 8.14
C CYS A 63 0.09 2.79 7.96
N ASP A 64 0.59 3.90 7.44
CA ASP A 64 -0.21 5.09 7.16
C ASP A 64 -1.27 4.82 6.10
N ALA A 65 -0.95 4.05 5.06
CA ALA A 65 -1.95 3.68 4.05
C ALA A 65 -3.07 2.84 4.66
N PHE A 66 -2.73 1.91 5.54
CA PHE A 66 -3.68 1.06 6.24
C PHE A 66 -4.55 1.89 7.20
N ALA A 67 -3.95 2.65 8.11
CA ALA A 67 -4.62 3.50 9.10
C ALA A 67 -5.56 4.52 8.44
N HIS A 68 -5.17 5.10 7.30
CA HIS A 68 -6.03 6.01 6.55
C HIS A 68 -7.09 5.30 5.68
N CYS A 69 -7.42 4.04 5.97
CA CYS A 69 -8.48 3.28 5.31
C CYS A 69 -8.33 3.18 3.78
N LYS A 70 -7.11 3.20 3.24
CA LYS A 70 -6.91 3.08 1.80
C LYS A 70 -7.09 1.65 1.33
N PHE A 71 -7.45 1.49 0.07
CA PHE A 71 -7.31 0.22 -0.61
C PHE A 71 -5.82 -0.06 -0.87
N ILE A 72 -5.38 -1.26 -0.52
CA ILE A 72 -3.99 -1.71 -0.63
C ILE A 72 -3.96 -2.94 -1.52
N GLY A 73 -3.29 -2.85 -2.67
CA GLY A 73 -2.98 -3.99 -3.51
C GLY A 73 -1.71 -4.68 -3.01
N VAL A 74 -1.81 -5.94 -2.61
CA VAL A 74 -0.73 -6.72 -2.01
C VAL A 74 -0.14 -7.66 -3.06
N GLY A 75 1.07 -7.35 -3.53
CA GLY A 75 1.80 -8.19 -4.47
C GLY A 75 2.17 -9.54 -3.86
N ALA A 76 2.45 -10.52 -4.73
CA ALA A 76 2.71 -11.91 -4.33
C ALA A 76 3.85 -12.09 -3.32
N ASP A 77 4.88 -11.22 -3.38
CA ASP A 77 6.05 -11.29 -2.50
C ASP A 77 6.03 -10.23 -1.38
N ALA A 78 4.93 -9.50 -1.20
CA ALA A 78 4.88 -8.35 -0.29
C ALA A 78 4.73 -8.72 1.20
N GLU A 79 4.38 -9.97 1.51
CA GLU A 79 4.03 -10.44 2.85
C GLU A 79 5.05 -10.02 3.92
N LEU A 80 6.35 -10.19 3.64
CA LEU A 80 7.40 -9.88 4.60
C LEU A 80 7.41 -8.41 5.05
N LEU A 81 7.07 -7.48 4.15
CA LEU A 81 6.97 -6.06 4.50
C LEU A 81 5.84 -5.83 5.50
N PHE A 82 4.64 -6.37 5.24
CA PHE A 82 3.49 -6.24 6.14
C PHE A 82 3.74 -6.88 7.50
N THR A 83 4.38 -8.06 7.52
CA THR A 83 4.81 -8.72 8.76
C THR A 83 5.77 -7.85 9.57
N LYS A 84 6.75 -7.19 8.93
CA LYS A 84 7.69 -6.31 9.64
C LYS A 84 7.13 -4.92 9.96
N ALA A 85 6.09 -4.50 9.27
CA ALA A 85 5.31 -3.31 9.60
C ALA A 85 4.34 -3.56 10.78
N GLY A 86 4.13 -4.83 11.16
CA GLY A 86 3.20 -5.21 12.23
C GLY A 86 1.76 -5.33 11.79
N LEU A 87 1.49 -5.40 10.47
CA LEU A 87 0.14 -5.41 9.88
C LEU A 87 -0.34 -6.81 9.46
N ALA A 88 0.47 -7.86 9.58
CA ALA A 88 0.14 -9.17 8.99
C ALA A 88 -1.19 -9.75 9.46
N GLU A 89 -1.50 -9.61 10.75
CA GLU A 89 -2.76 -10.08 11.35
C GLU A 89 -3.92 -9.08 11.19
N ASP A 90 -3.63 -7.86 10.74
CA ASP A 90 -4.61 -6.77 10.60
C ASP A 90 -5.13 -6.64 9.15
N LEU A 91 -4.54 -7.35 8.18
CA LEU A 91 -4.97 -7.28 6.78
C LEU A 91 -6.45 -7.69 6.66
N ASP A 92 -7.26 -6.81 6.06
CA ASP A 92 -8.70 -6.96 5.91
C ASP A 92 -9.14 -6.96 4.44
N ASP A 93 -10.44 -6.93 4.17
CA ASP A 93 -10.99 -6.96 2.80
C ASP A 93 -10.62 -5.71 1.96
N GLY A 94 -10.08 -4.66 2.57
CA GLY A 94 -9.48 -3.52 1.86
C GLY A 94 -8.03 -3.76 1.41
N CYS A 95 -7.42 -4.88 1.79
CA CYS A 95 -6.10 -5.35 1.38
C CYS A 95 -6.23 -6.49 0.36
N LEU A 96 -6.29 -6.16 -0.92
CA LEU A 96 -6.60 -7.10 -1.99
C LEU A 96 -5.34 -7.74 -2.57
N PRO A 97 -5.39 -9.02 -3.00
CA PRO A 97 -4.30 -9.61 -3.75
C PRO A 97 -4.04 -8.82 -5.04
N LEU A 98 -2.78 -8.69 -5.41
CA LEU A 98 -2.35 -8.04 -6.66
C LEU A 98 -1.11 -8.75 -7.22
N GLY A 99 -1.15 -10.08 -7.29
CA GLY A 99 -0.03 -10.91 -7.75
C GLY A 99 0.00 -11.18 -9.25
N THR A 100 -1.15 -11.04 -9.92
CA THR A 100 -1.32 -11.35 -11.34
C THR A 100 -2.15 -10.28 -12.07
N SER A 101 -2.12 -10.29 -13.40
CA SER A 101 -2.93 -9.37 -14.21
C SER A 101 -4.45 -9.53 -14.03
N LYS A 102 -4.91 -10.67 -13.53
CA LYS A 102 -6.34 -10.92 -13.26
C LYS A 102 -6.84 -10.13 -12.05
N ASP A 103 -5.94 -9.79 -11.14
CA ASP A 103 -6.26 -9.12 -9.88
C ASP A 103 -6.44 -7.61 -10.06
N VAL A 104 -5.92 -7.06 -11.16
CA VAL A 104 -5.96 -5.62 -11.46
C VAL A 104 -7.39 -5.08 -11.57
N GLY A 105 -8.28 -5.81 -12.23
CA GLY A 105 -9.68 -5.39 -12.40
C GLY A 105 -10.40 -5.21 -11.06
N PRO A 106 -10.48 -6.27 -10.22
CA PRO A 106 -11.05 -6.20 -8.89
C PRO A 106 -10.42 -5.12 -7.99
N PHE A 107 -9.09 -4.98 -8.01
CA PHE A 107 -8.41 -3.94 -7.24
C PHE A 107 -8.83 -2.52 -7.66
N LEU A 108 -8.87 -2.24 -8.97
CA LEU A 108 -9.31 -0.92 -9.46
C LEU A 108 -10.78 -0.66 -9.18
N GLU A 109 -11.63 -1.68 -9.22
CA GLU A 109 -13.04 -1.57 -8.86
C GLU A 109 -13.21 -1.22 -7.37
N ALA A 110 -12.46 -1.88 -6.48
CA ALA A 110 -12.46 -1.56 -5.06
C ALA A 110 -12.01 -0.11 -4.80
N CYS A 111 -10.92 0.34 -5.45
CA CYS A 111 -10.43 1.71 -5.36
C CYS A 111 -11.46 2.79 -5.75
N SER A 112 -12.50 2.45 -6.53
CA SER A 112 -13.59 3.39 -6.87
C SER A 112 -14.36 3.89 -5.65
N MET A 113 -14.33 3.14 -4.55
CA MET A 113 -14.97 3.48 -3.29
C MET A 113 -14.19 4.49 -2.44
N LEU A 114 -13.00 4.92 -2.92
CA LEU A 114 -12.06 5.85 -2.28
C LEU A 114 -11.40 5.31 -1.00
N ARG A 115 -12.17 4.76 -0.07
CA ARG A 115 -11.70 4.19 1.20
C ARG A 115 -12.44 2.91 1.56
N TYR A 116 -11.77 2.04 2.29
CA TYR A 116 -12.36 0.90 2.98
C TYR A 116 -12.79 1.30 4.40
N TRP A 117 -13.94 1.97 4.48
CA TRP A 117 -14.50 2.51 5.74
C TRP A 117 -14.71 1.50 6.87
N PRO A 118 -15.03 0.21 6.64
CA PRO A 118 -15.16 -0.74 7.74
C PRO A 118 -13.92 -0.85 8.64
N ARG A 119 -12.73 -0.52 8.11
CA ARG A 119 -11.47 -0.49 8.88
C ARG A 119 -11.41 0.64 9.90
N GLU A 120 -12.05 1.77 9.63
CA GLU A 120 -11.98 2.98 10.46
C GLU A 120 -12.33 2.66 11.93
N LEU A 121 -13.38 1.85 12.15
CA LEU A 121 -13.81 1.40 13.48
C LEU A 121 -12.79 0.53 14.23
N ALA A 122 -11.83 -0.09 13.52
CA ALA A 122 -10.82 -0.95 14.12
C ALA A 122 -9.50 -0.20 14.40
N VAL A 123 -9.26 0.92 13.72
CA VAL A 123 -7.95 1.61 13.74
C VAL A 123 -8.02 3.06 14.21
N ASP A 124 -9.22 3.64 14.29
CA ASP A 124 -9.44 5.02 14.70
C ASP A 124 -10.42 5.10 15.88
N LEU A 125 -9.94 5.63 17.00
CA LEU A 125 -10.69 5.66 18.25
C LEU A 125 -11.83 6.68 18.25
N ASP A 126 -11.80 7.66 17.35
CA ASP A 126 -12.87 8.67 17.22
C ASP A 126 -13.85 8.38 16.07
N ALA A 127 -13.71 7.22 15.42
CA ALA A 127 -14.63 6.73 14.40
C ALA A 127 -16.04 6.48 14.96
N GLU A 128 -16.13 6.04 16.22
CA GLU A 128 -17.41 5.95 16.92
C GLU A 128 -17.81 7.33 17.48
N PRO A 129 -19.07 7.77 17.28
CA PRO A 129 -19.54 8.99 17.90
C PRO A 129 -19.36 8.89 19.42
N ALA A 130 -18.73 9.90 20.02
CA ALA A 130 -18.60 9.96 21.47
C ALA A 130 -19.98 9.75 22.12
N PRO A 131 -20.09 8.93 23.19
CA PRO A 131 -21.35 8.77 23.88
C PRO A 131 -21.85 10.16 24.29
N HIS A 132 -23.09 10.48 23.91
CA HIS A 132 -23.72 11.72 24.30
C HIS A 132 -23.86 11.76 25.83
N ASP A 133 -23.15 12.69 26.48
CA ASP A 133 -23.26 13.02 27.91
C ASP A 133 -24.65 13.57 28.27
#